data_AF-A0A6B0UN67-F1
#
_entry.id   AF-A0A6B0UN67-F1
#
_cell.length_a   1.000
_cell.length_b   1.000
_cell.length_c   1.000
_cell.angle_alpha   90.00
_cell.angle_beta   90.00
_cell.angle_gamma   90.00
#
_symmetry.space_group_name_H-M   'P 1'
#
loop_
_entity.id
_entity.type
_entity.pdbx_description
1 polymer ?
#
loop_
_entity_poly.entity_id
_entity_poly.type
_entity_poly.pdbx_seq_one_letter_code
_entity_poly.pdbx_strand_id
1 'polypeptide(L)'
;MKVVCIILLFVIAAEAASTKENSVVKAPDGKNKIKFNFPWYVPNHHAFASNLVRLCEEHTRKPQERNAYKPRINDLQVNFKNCTFLCKREFDNVTLDLPKKTPCGPKNQVINRFCHLCQS
;
A
#
# COMPACT_ATOMS: atom_id res chain seq x y z
N MET A 1 16.57 30.14 -50.08
CA MET A 1 16.33 28.97 -49.21
C MET A 1 17.66 28.43 -48.69
N LYS A 2 17.99 28.66 -47.41
CA LYS A 2 18.68 27.71 -46.51
C LYS A 2 18.79 28.37 -45.13
N VAL A 3 17.74 28.23 -44.32
CA VAL A 3 17.81 28.57 -42.90
C VAL A 3 18.54 27.42 -42.23
N VAL A 4 19.80 27.64 -41.86
CA VAL A 4 20.61 26.67 -41.12
C VAL A 4 20.17 26.78 -39.66
N CYS A 5 19.27 25.89 -39.25
CA CYS A 5 18.82 25.82 -37.88
C CYS A 5 19.88 25.07 -37.06
N ILE A 6 20.73 25.83 -36.36
CA ILE A 6 21.66 25.28 -35.37
C ILE A 6 20.82 24.76 -34.21
N ILE A 7 20.63 23.45 -34.13
CA ILE A 7 19.96 22.81 -32.99
C ILE A 7 20.95 22.83 -31.82
N LEU A 8 20.83 23.87 -31.00
CA LEU A 8 21.50 23.96 -29.70
C LEU A 8 20.96 22.85 -28.78
N LEU A 9 21.89 22.09 -28.25
CA LEU A 9 21.74 20.99 -27.30
C LEU A 9 21.02 21.43 -26.02
N PHE A 10 19.97 20.71 -25.64
CA PHE A 10 19.58 20.57 -24.23
C PHE A 10 19.49 19.08 -23.90
N VAL A 11 20.63 18.51 -23.54
CA VAL A 11 20.68 17.25 -22.79
C VAL A 11 20.19 17.58 -21.39
N ILE A 12 18.90 17.35 -21.12
CA ILE A 12 18.39 17.35 -19.75
C ILE A 12 18.80 16.00 -19.16
N ALA A 13 19.97 15.95 -18.53
CA ALA A 13 20.27 14.93 -17.55
C ALA A 13 19.32 15.16 -16.37
N ALA A 14 18.15 14.53 -16.40
CA ALA A 14 17.30 14.43 -15.23
C ALA A 14 17.94 13.39 -14.29
N GLU A 15 18.93 13.85 -13.53
CA GLU A 15 19.28 13.23 -12.26
C GLU A 15 18.03 13.27 -11.40
N ALA A 16 17.35 12.12 -11.30
CA ALA A 16 16.29 11.91 -10.34
C ALA A 16 16.94 11.97 -8.95
N ALA A 17 17.05 13.17 -8.40
CA ALA A 17 17.14 13.37 -6.97
C ALA A 17 15.88 12.74 -6.39
N SER A 18 16.01 11.49 -5.95
CA SER A 18 15.06 10.86 -5.03
C SER A 18 15.11 11.70 -3.76
N THR A 19 14.34 12.78 -3.74
CA THR A 19 13.96 13.47 -2.52
C THR A 19 13.26 12.43 -1.67
N LYS A 20 14.02 11.80 -0.77
CA LYS A 20 13.48 11.05 0.36
C LYS A 20 12.78 12.09 1.21
N GLU A 21 11.55 12.41 0.84
CA GLU A 21 10.63 13.08 1.74
C GLU A 21 10.33 12.08 2.85
N ASN A 22 11.18 12.13 3.87
CA ASN A 22 10.89 11.58 5.17
C ASN A 22 9.67 12.35 5.69
N SER A 23 8.47 11.88 5.34
CA SER A 23 7.24 12.23 6.06
C SER A 23 7.30 11.57 7.44
N VAL A 24 8.24 12.05 8.26
CA VAL A 24 8.23 11.88 9.71
C VAL A 24 7.12 12.79 10.20
N VAL A 25 5.89 12.28 10.12
CA VAL A 25 4.87 12.68 11.08
C VAL A 25 5.47 12.35 12.44
N LYS A 26 5.78 13.39 13.22
CA LYS A 26 6.23 13.26 14.61
C LYS A 26 5.15 12.48 15.37
N ALA A 27 5.42 11.22 15.62
CA ALA A 27 4.66 10.40 16.54
C ALA A 27 5.21 10.66 17.96
N PRO A 28 4.38 10.60 19.01
CA PRO A 28 4.83 10.81 20.37
C PRO A 28 5.92 9.79 20.73
N ASP A 29 6.96 10.26 21.40
CA ASP A 29 8.13 9.50 21.83
C ASP A 29 7.79 8.18 22.53
N GLY A 30 8.58 7.13 22.23
CA GLY A 30 8.73 5.98 23.13
C GLY A 30 8.14 4.63 22.70
N LYS A 31 7.66 4.44 21.46
CA LYS A 31 7.26 3.11 20.97
C LYS A 31 8.04 2.77 19.71
N ASN A 32 8.73 1.63 19.71
CA ASN A 32 9.36 1.04 18.52
C ASN A 32 8.41 1.17 17.34
N LYS A 33 8.73 2.06 16.38
CA LYS A 33 7.92 2.24 15.18
C LYS A 33 7.95 0.92 14.42
N ILE A 34 6.83 0.20 14.44
CA ILE A 34 6.69 -1.08 13.73
C ILE A 34 6.98 -0.83 12.25
N LYS A 35 8.05 -1.44 11.73
CA LYS A 35 8.40 -1.36 10.31
C LYS A 35 7.60 -2.39 9.54
N PHE A 36 6.81 -1.94 8.57
CA PHE A 36 6.08 -2.81 7.65
C PHE A 36 6.87 -3.04 6.37
N ASN A 37 6.71 -4.22 5.76
CA ASN A 37 7.33 -4.61 4.50
C ASN A 37 6.40 -4.40 3.31
N PHE A 38 5.49 -3.42 3.38
CA PHE A 38 4.62 -3.12 2.24
C PHE A 38 5.42 -2.51 1.08
N PRO A 39 4.94 -2.70 -0.16
CA PRO A 39 5.52 -2.06 -1.32
C PRO A 39 5.55 -0.52 -1.20
N TRP A 40 6.55 0.09 -1.83
CA TRP A 40 6.78 1.54 -1.79
C TRP A 40 5.60 2.38 -2.33
N TYR A 41 4.81 1.83 -3.25
CA TYR A 41 3.64 2.50 -3.82
C TYR A 41 2.42 2.53 -2.88
N VAL A 42 2.44 1.78 -1.78
CA VAL A 42 1.40 1.83 -0.75
C VAL A 42 1.68 3.06 0.12
N PRO A 43 0.80 4.08 0.09
CA PRO A 43 1.02 5.27 0.90
C PRO A 43 0.78 4.95 2.39
N ASN A 44 1.55 5.60 3.26
CA ASN A 44 1.36 5.57 4.73
C ASN A 44 1.10 4.15 5.29
N HIS A 45 2.17 3.36 5.38
CA HIS A 45 2.12 1.95 5.80
C HIS A 45 1.40 1.72 7.13
N HIS A 46 1.56 2.62 8.11
CA HIS A 46 0.90 2.51 9.40
C HIS A 46 -0.62 2.72 9.31
N ALA A 47 -1.06 3.73 8.54
CA ALA A 47 -2.48 3.96 8.33
C ALA A 47 -3.11 2.82 7.52
N PHE A 48 -2.38 2.33 6.50
CA PHE A 48 -2.81 1.18 5.72
C PHE A 48 -2.98 -0.09 6.58
N ALA A 49 -1.98 -0.44 7.38
CA ALA A 49 -2.07 -1.57 8.33
C ALA A 49 -3.24 -1.42 9.31
N SER A 50 -3.41 -0.23 9.88
CA SER A 50 -4.53 0.07 10.80
C SER A 50 -5.88 -0.15 10.13
N ASN A 51 -6.02 0.26 8.86
CA ASN A 51 -7.23 0.04 8.09
C ASN A 51 -7.50 -1.44 7.83
N LEU A 52 -6.47 -2.24 7.51
CA LEU A 52 -6.62 -3.68 7.32
C LEU A 52 -7.07 -4.39 8.62
N VAL A 53 -6.52 -4.02 9.77
CA VAL A 53 -6.95 -4.56 11.08
C VAL A 53 -8.41 -4.22 11.35
N ARG A 54 -8.83 -2.97 11.08
CA ARG A 54 -10.22 -2.55 11.23
C ARG A 54 -11.15 -3.39 10.35
N LEU A 55 -10.79 -3.64 9.09
CA LEU A 55 -11.57 -4.52 8.20
C LEU A 55 -11.68 -5.95 8.75
N CYS A 56 -10.61 -6.50 9.34
CA CYS A 56 -10.68 -7.80 10.02
C CYS A 56 -11.65 -7.80 11.21
N GLU A 57 -11.72 -6.70 11.96
CA GLU A 57 -12.61 -6.56 13.12
C GLU A 57 -14.09 -6.40 12.71
N GLU A 58 -14.35 -5.66 11.62
CA GLU A 58 -15.69 -5.40 11.08
C GLU A 58 -16.26 -6.60 10.32
N HIS A 59 -15.41 -7.43 9.70
CA HIS A 59 -15.86 -8.59 8.93
C HIS A 59 -16.39 -9.69 9.88
N THR A 60 -17.72 -9.67 10.08
CA THR A 60 -18.58 -10.60 10.84
C THR A 60 -17.83 -11.51 11.79
N ARG A 61 -17.69 -11.07 13.04
CA ARG A 61 -17.34 -11.98 14.13
C ARG A 61 -18.45 -13.00 14.28
N LYS A 62 -18.14 -14.29 14.19
CA LYS A 62 -19.12 -15.32 14.56
C LYS A 62 -19.54 -15.05 16.02
N PRO A 63 -20.75 -15.42 16.46
CA PRO A 63 -21.18 -15.18 17.85
C PRO A 63 -20.19 -15.71 18.91
N GLN A 64 -19.48 -16.80 18.57
CA GLN A 64 -18.43 -17.42 19.38
C GLN A 64 -17.15 -16.56 19.52
N GLU A 65 -16.92 -15.60 18.62
CA GLU A 65 -15.72 -14.75 18.58
C GLU A 65 -15.88 -13.44 19.36
N ARG A 66 -17.00 -13.23 20.08
CA ARG A 66 -17.25 -11.99 20.81
C ARG A 66 -16.23 -11.74 21.94
N ASN A 67 -15.69 -12.81 22.53
CA ASN A 67 -14.66 -12.78 23.57
C ASN A 67 -13.26 -13.18 23.05
N ALA A 68 -13.11 -13.39 21.74
CA ALA A 68 -11.85 -13.83 21.15
C ALA A 68 -10.82 -12.70 21.11
N TYR A 69 -9.54 -13.07 21.00
CA TYR A 69 -8.47 -12.11 20.81
C TYR A 69 -8.71 -11.20 19.59
N LYS A 70 -8.25 -9.95 19.68
CA LYS A 70 -8.29 -9.02 18.54
C LYS A 70 -7.61 -9.64 17.31
N PRO A 71 -8.26 -9.61 16.14
CA PRO A 71 -7.70 -10.17 14.92
C PRO A 71 -6.40 -9.44 14.56
N ARG A 72 -5.49 -10.18 13.95
CA ARG A 72 -4.15 -9.70 13.58
C ARG A 72 -3.94 -9.83 12.09
N ILE A 73 -3.16 -8.93 11.53
CA ILE A 73 -2.67 -9.02 10.16
C ILE A 73 -1.18 -9.36 10.18
N ASN A 74 -0.71 -9.98 9.10
CA ASN A 74 0.71 -10.14 8.82
C ASN A 74 1.02 -9.41 7.52
N ASP A 75 1.94 -8.46 7.54
CA ASP A 75 2.33 -7.64 6.39
C ASP A 75 2.96 -8.45 5.26
N LEU A 76 3.62 -9.56 5.59
CA LEU A 76 4.14 -10.52 4.62
C LEU A 76 3.04 -11.38 3.97
N GLN A 77 1.82 -11.36 4.50
CA GLN A 77 0.67 -12.12 3.99
C GLN A 77 -0.37 -11.20 3.33
N VAL A 78 0.04 -10.01 2.90
CA VAL A 78 -0.76 -9.16 2.01
C VAL A 78 -0.42 -9.49 0.57
N ASN A 79 -1.39 -10.02 -0.16
CA ASN A 79 -1.23 -10.42 -1.55
C ASN A 79 -1.68 -9.29 -2.49
N PHE A 80 -0.76 -8.38 -2.81
CA PHE A 80 -0.99 -7.31 -3.77
C PHE A 80 -1.22 -7.81 -5.22
N LYS A 81 -0.90 -9.06 -5.56
CA LYS A 81 -1.21 -9.60 -6.89
C LYS A 81 -2.67 -10.00 -7.01
N ASN A 82 -3.20 -10.64 -5.96
CA ASN A 82 -4.58 -11.14 -5.94
C ASN A 82 -5.54 -10.18 -5.24
N CYS A 83 -5.08 -8.98 -4.87
CA CYS A 83 -5.88 -7.99 -4.16
C CYS A 83 -6.48 -8.51 -2.85
N THR A 84 -5.76 -9.35 -2.10
CA THR A 84 -6.27 -9.96 -0.86
C THR A 84 -5.28 -9.86 0.28
N PHE A 85 -5.76 -10.07 1.51
CA PHE A 85 -4.92 -10.16 2.70
C PHE A 85 -5.52 -11.15 3.71
N LEU A 86 -4.65 -11.74 4.54
CA LEU A 86 -5.07 -12.68 5.57
C LEU A 86 -5.32 -11.99 6.91
N CYS A 87 -6.54 -12.14 7.43
CA CYS A 87 -6.90 -11.89 8.81
C CYS A 87 -6.69 -13.16 9.63
N LYS A 88 -5.76 -13.13 10.57
CA LYS A 88 -5.59 -14.20 11.56
C LYS A 88 -6.51 -13.95 12.75
N ARG A 89 -7.37 -14.91 13.06
CA ARG A 89 -8.20 -14.94 14.28
C ARG A 89 -7.76 -16.10 15.15
N GLU A 90 -8.43 -16.24 16.28
CA GLU A 90 -8.16 -17.31 17.24
C GLU A 90 -8.55 -18.69 16.70
N PHE A 91 -9.69 -18.78 16.00
CA PHE A 91 -10.28 -20.05 15.58
C PHE A 91 -10.16 -20.31 14.07
N ASP A 92 -10.09 -19.28 13.25
CA ASP A 92 -9.95 -19.38 11.81
C ASP A 92 -9.09 -18.27 11.21
N ASN A 93 -8.63 -18.51 9.98
CA ASN A 93 -8.05 -17.47 9.15
C ASN A 93 -9.06 -17.10 8.08
N VAL A 94 -9.25 -15.79 7.89
CA VAL A 94 -10.17 -15.27 6.87
C VAL A 94 -9.36 -14.46 5.87
N THR A 95 -9.51 -14.79 4.59
CA THR A 95 -8.94 -13.99 3.51
C THR A 95 -9.96 -12.94 3.11
N LEU A 96 -9.56 -11.67 3.14
CA LEU A 96 -10.39 -10.54 2.73
C LEU A 96 -9.79 -9.82 1.54
N ASP A 97 -10.63 -9.12 0.79
CA ASP A 97 -10.20 -8.25 -0.30
C ASP A 97 -9.54 -6.98 0.24
N LEU A 98 -8.47 -6.55 -0.42
CA LEU A 98 -7.85 -5.26 -0.16
C LEU A 98 -8.82 -4.12 -0.45
N PRO A 99 -8.65 -2.95 0.23
CA PRO A 99 -9.44 -1.78 -0.08
C PRO A 99 -9.38 -1.44 -1.57
N LYS A 100 -10.51 -1.10 -2.19
CA LYS A 100 -10.60 -0.85 -3.65
C LYS A 100 -9.62 0.21 -4.17
N LYS A 101 -9.20 1.15 -3.31
CA LYS A 101 -8.25 2.22 -3.65
C LYS A 101 -6.78 1.78 -3.52
N THR A 102 -6.52 0.60 -2.96
CA THR A 102 -5.18 0.06 -2.80
C THR A 102 -4.68 -0.43 -4.14
N PRO A 103 -3.53 0.06 -4.64
CA PRO A 103 -2.94 -0.45 -5.86
C PRO A 103 -2.62 -1.94 -5.72
N CYS A 104 -3.32 -2.78 -6.49
CA CYS A 104 -3.15 -4.23 -6.50
C CYS A 104 -3.62 -4.80 -7.86
N GLY A 105 -3.15 -6.00 -8.22
CA GLY A 105 -3.60 -6.71 -9.42
C GLY A 105 -2.55 -7.65 -10.03
N PRO A 106 -2.97 -8.60 -10.88
CA PRO A 106 -2.06 -9.52 -11.54
C PRO A 106 -1.20 -8.78 -12.58
N LYS A 107 0.13 -8.97 -12.50
CA LYS A 107 1.18 -8.49 -13.42
C LYS A 107 1.19 -6.97 -13.68
N ASN A 108 2.16 -6.25 -13.08
CA ASN A 108 2.61 -4.89 -13.44
C ASN A 108 1.58 -3.75 -13.44
N GLN A 109 0.30 -3.98 -13.14
CA GLN A 109 -0.71 -2.91 -13.08
C GLN A 109 -0.51 -1.91 -11.94
N VAL A 110 0.30 -2.27 -10.95
CA VAL A 110 0.68 -1.38 -9.84
C VAL A 110 1.65 -0.28 -10.24
N ILE A 111 2.29 -0.39 -11.42
CA ILE A 111 3.26 0.59 -11.93
C ILE A 111 2.57 1.81 -12.57
N ASN A 112 1.29 1.71 -12.97
CA ASN A 112 0.57 2.82 -13.59
C ASN A 112 -0.29 3.59 -12.58
N ARG A 113 0.37 4.25 -11.63
CA ARG A 113 -0.24 5.19 -10.66
C ARG A 113 -0.74 6.51 -11.31
N PHE A 114 -0.99 6.49 -12.62
CA PHE A 114 -1.69 7.50 -13.40
C PHE A 114 -2.95 6.97 -14.13
N CYS A 115 -3.32 5.70 -13.99
CA CYS A 115 -4.58 5.22 -14.55
C CYS A 115 -5.75 5.58 -13.64
N HIS A 116 -6.24 6.80 -13.83
CA HIS A 116 -7.50 7.37 -13.35
C HIS A 116 -8.76 6.60 -13.84
N LEU A 117 -8.63 5.38 -14.38
CA LEU A 117 -9.59 4.82 -15.36
C LEU A 117 -9.70 3.28 -15.37
N CYS A 118 -9.66 2.62 -14.21
CA CYS A 118 -10.17 1.24 -14.11
C CYS A 118 -11.50 1.20 -13.35
N GLN A 119 -12.42 2.07 -13.75
CA GLN A 119 -13.87 1.87 -13.57
C GLN A 119 -14.49 1.87 -14.96
N SER A 120 -14.68 0.69 -15.52
CA SER A 120 -15.66 0.41 -16.57
C SER A 120 -16.14 -1.02 -16.37
#